data_AF-A0A7C4TZY2-F1
#
_entry.id   AF-A0A7C4TZY2-F1
#
_cell.length_a   1.000
_cell.length_b   1.000
_cell.length_c   1.000
_cell.angle_alpha   90.00
_cell.angle_beta   90.00
_cell.angle_gamma   90.00
#
_symmetry.space_group_name_H-M   'P 1'
#
loop_
_entity.id
_entity.type
_entity.pdbx_description
1 polymer ?
#
loop_
_entity_poly.entity_id
_entity_poly.type
_entity_poly.pdbx_seq_one_letter_code
_entity_poly.pdbx_strand_id
1 'polypeptide(L)'
;MLTLAELNAASQTEFTAAMQGVYEHSPWIAERTWSARPFATLAALKIALVQTVRQARRDEQLALIRAHPELAGQAAVDGTLTAESTHEQVRAGLAHCTSEEFTRIKALNADYGARFGWPFILAVRGARGSGLSRQHIIAALERRLDNPPDVEFAEALRQIHRIAELRLNDKFGHIPELGNLVWDWCEQLAKHSEPGWAEKGELTATYLTDAHRAAAADIAATMRDCGFDQVEIDAVGNVVGTYHGRDPAAPRLLTGSHYDTVRNAGKYDGRIGHFVPMACVRALYRAGRRLPFGLEVVAFAEEEGQRYKATFLGSGALVGGFDPAWLDQRDRDGITMREAMQHAGLPADLQAIAALRRDPARYLGFVEVHIEQGPVLNALDLPLGIVTSISASVRYVGEIIGMASHAGTTPMNARRDAACAAAELALFVERRAAADGDSVGTVGLLEVPGGSINVVPGRCRFSLDLRAPNNEQRDRLRDDVLAELAALCTRRGLRDTIEETMRESAAPSDPAWQGRWERAVTALGLPLHRLPSGAGHDAMKLHTAFPQAMLFVRGENAGISHNPLESSTADDLDLACAAFTQLLDQLAAS
;
A
#
# COMPACT_ATOMS: atom_id res chain seq x y z
N MET A 1 -4.65 -23.41 -25.50
CA MET A 1 -4.74 -22.72 -24.19
C MET A 1 -5.68 -23.54 -23.33
N LEU A 2 -5.37 -23.64 -22.04
CA LEU A 2 -6.14 -24.39 -21.07
C LEU A 2 -7.39 -23.60 -20.65
N THR A 3 -8.51 -24.27 -20.41
CA THR A 3 -9.73 -23.65 -19.87
C THR A 3 -10.08 -24.17 -18.47
N LEU A 4 -10.79 -23.36 -17.68
CA LEU A 4 -11.29 -23.79 -16.36
C LEU A 4 -12.31 -24.92 -16.47
N ALA A 5 -13.11 -24.94 -17.53
CA ALA A 5 -14.09 -25.99 -17.77
C ALA A 5 -13.40 -27.36 -17.95
N GLU A 6 -12.35 -27.43 -18.77
CA GLU A 6 -11.54 -28.64 -18.95
C GLU A 6 -10.90 -29.07 -17.63
N LEU A 7 -10.28 -28.14 -16.89
CA LEU A 7 -9.66 -28.45 -15.60
C LEU A 7 -10.66 -28.91 -14.54
N ASN A 8 -11.86 -28.34 -14.49
CA ASN A 8 -12.90 -28.72 -13.54
C ASN A 8 -13.51 -30.10 -13.86
N ALA A 9 -13.47 -30.51 -15.13
CA ALA A 9 -13.92 -31.84 -15.57
C ALA A 9 -12.83 -32.93 -15.48
N ALA A 10 -11.55 -32.53 -15.45
CA ALA A 10 -10.40 -33.45 -15.48
C ALA A 10 -10.36 -34.44 -14.31
N SER A 11 -9.87 -35.66 -14.55
CA SER A 11 -9.40 -36.55 -13.49
C SER A 11 -8.20 -35.93 -12.74
N GLN A 12 -7.81 -36.50 -11.59
CA GLN A 12 -6.66 -35.99 -10.83
C GLN A 12 -5.37 -36.05 -11.65
N THR A 13 -5.16 -37.14 -12.38
CA THR A 13 -3.99 -37.31 -13.25
C THR A 13 -3.94 -36.27 -14.38
N GLU A 14 -5.07 -36.02 -15.04
CA GLU A 14 -5.17 -35.02 -16.11
C GLU A 14 -4.97 -33.60 -15.58
N PHE A 15 -5.53 -33.27 -14.41
CA PHE A 15 -5.33 -31.98 -13.75
C PHE A 15 -3.86 -31.74 -13.39
N THR A 16 -3.21 -32.72 -12.76
CA THR A 16 -1.79 -32.64 -12.40
C THR A 16 -0.92 -32.48 -13.66
N ALA A 17 -1.23 -33.22 -14.73
CA ALA A 17 -0.52 -33.09 -16.01
C ALA A 17 -0.70 -31.70 -16.64
N ALA A 18 -1.90 -31.13 -16.61
CA ALA A 18 -2.16 -29.78 -17.12
C ALA A 18 -1.40 -28.70 -16.31
N MET A 19 -1.23 -28.91 -15.01
CA MET A 19 -0.49 -28.04 -14.09
C MET A 19 1.03 -28.30 -14.07
N GLN A 20 1.55 -29.24 -14.88
CA GLN A 20 2.97 -29.49 -14.97
C GLN A 20 3.74 -28.21 -15.32
N GLY A 21 4.84 -27.96 -14.61
CA GLY A 21 5.69 -26.77 -14.79
C GLY A 21 5.21 -25.53 -14.05
N VAL A 22 4.00 -25.49 -13.47
CA VAL A 22 3.53 -24.33 -12.68
C VAL A 22 4.39 -24.15 -11.42
N TYR A 23 4.59 -25.22 -10.65
CA TYR A 23 5.53 -25.26 -9.54
C TYR A 23 6.67 -26.24 -9.86
N GLU A 24 7.90 -25.79 -9.65
CA GLU A 24 9.09 -26.54 -10.03
C GLU A 24 9.15 -27.91 -9.31
N HIS A 25 9.21 -28.99 -10.09
CA HIS A 25 9.31 -30.39 -9.63
C HIS A 25 8.38 -30.78 -8.46
N SER A 26 7.21 -30.15 -8.35
CA SER A 26 6.32 -30.28 -7.18
C SER A 26 4.87 -30.65 -7.56
N PRO A 27 4.64 -31.85 -8.15
CA PRO A 27 3.31 -32.26 -8.62
C PRO A 27 2.28 -32.39 -7.49
N TRP A 28 2.74 -32.65 -6.26
CA TRP A 28 1.89 -32.79 -5.07
C TRP A 28 0.99 -31.56 -4.82
N ILE A 29 1.43 -30.37 -5.26
CA ILE A 29 0.64 -29.14 -5.11
C ILE A 29 -0.63 -29.27 -5.97
N ALA A 30 -0.47 -29.57 -7.26
CA ALA A 30 -1.61 -29.76 -8.16
C ALA A 30 -2.48 -30.96 -7.72
N GLU A 31 -1.86 -32.07 -7.31
CA GLU A 31 -2.57 -33.26 -6.83
C GLU A 31 -3.48 -32.96 -5.64
N ARG A 32 -3.01 -32.17 -4.66
CA ARG A 32 -3.79 -31.78 -3.48
C ARG A 32 -4.84 -30.72 -3.82
N THR A 33 -4.48 -29.73 -4.63
CA THR A 33 -5.39 -28.64 -5.05
C THR A 33 -6.56 -29.15 -5.89
N TRP A 34 -6.42 -30.26 -6.60
CA TRP A 34 -7.48 -30.89 -7.39
C TRP A 34 -8.81 -31.08 -6.62
N SER A 35 -8.72 -31.32 -5.31
CA SER A 35 -9.89 -31.53 -4.43
C SER A 35 -10.71 -30.26 -4.18
N ALA A 36 -10.15 -29.08 -4.43
CA ALA A 36 -10.82 -27.78 -4.22
C ALA A 36 -11.70 -27.35 -5.42
N ARG A 37 -11.78 -28.16 -6.48
CA ARG A 37 -12.64 -27.92 -7.64
C ARG A 37 -14.13 -28.05 -7.27
N PRO A 38 -15.03 -27.37 -8.01
CA PRO A 38 -14.77 -26.56 -9.20
C PRO A 38 -14.26 -25.15 -8.86
N PHE A 39 -13.32 -24.64 -9.66
CA PHE A 39 -12.87 -23.24 -9.59
C PHE A 39 -13.78 -22.36 -10.45
N ALA A 40 -14.35 -21.32 -9.83
CA ALA A 40 -15.22 -20.36 -10.52
C ALA A 40 -14.43 -19.40 -11.44
N THR A 41 -13.20 -19.04 -11.06
CA THR A 41 -12.35 -18.09 -11.77
C THR A 41 -10.89 -18.55 -11.77
N LEU A 42 -10.06 -17.94 -12.63
CA LEU A 42 -8.62 -18.21 -12.63
C LEU A 42 -7.98 -17.75 -11.31
N ALA A 43 -8.48 -16.64 -10.73
CA ALA A 43 -8.06 -16.16 -9.43
C ALA A 43 -8.35 -17.16 -8.31
N ALA A 44 -9.51 -17.84 -8.33
CA ALA A 44 -9.84 -18.89 -7.37
C ALA A 44 -8.86 -20.08 -7.46
N LEU A 45 -8.49 -20.50 -8.68
CA LEU A 45 -7.47 -21.54 -8.88
C LEU A 45 -6.10 -21.09 -8.33
N LYS A 46 -5.66 -19.87 -8.66
CA LYS A 46 -4.39 -19.31 -8.18
C LYS A 46 -4.33 -19.31 -6.64
N ILE A 47 -5.39 -18.83 -5.97
CA ILE A 47 -5.48 -18.82 -4.51
C ILE A 47 -5.50 -20.23 -3.92
N ALA A 48 -6.23 -21.17 -4.51
CA ALA A 48 -6.27 -22.56 -4.02
C ALA A 48 -4.89 -23.23 -4.06
N LEU A 49 -4.09 -22.94 -5.09
CA LEU A 49 -2.70 -23.41 -5.19
C LEU A 49 -1.82 -22.78 -4.09
N VAL A 50 -1.95 -21.48 -3.85
CA VAL A 50 -1.24 -20.77 -2.77
C VAL A 50 -1.58 -21.38 -1.40
N GLN A 51 -2.87 -21.56 -1.12
CA GLN A 51 -3.34 -22.15 0.14
C GLN A 51 -2.81 -23.59 0.33
N THR A 52 -2.75 -24.37 -0.75
CA THR A 52 -2.19 -25.73 -0.71
C THR A 52 -0.72 -25.73 -0.26
N VAL A 53 0.08 -24.77 -0.74
CA VAL A 53 1.48 -24.61 -0.31
C VAL A 53 1.57 -24.10 1.13
N ARG A 54 0.75 -23.12 1.51
CA ARG A 54 0.76 -22.54 2.87
C ARG A 54 0.35 -23.55 3.95
N GLN A 55 -0.56 -24.45 3.63
CA GLN A 55 -1.03 -25.51 4.52
C GLN A 55 -0.10 -26.74 4.54
N ALA A 56 0.83 -26.85 3.60
CA ALA A 56 1.80 -27.93 3.57
C ALA A 56 2.77 -27.87 4.75
N ARG A 57 3.38 -29.01 5.07
CA ARG A 57 4.35 -29.08 6.16
C ARG A 57 5.59 -28.25 5.80
N ARG A 58 6.28 -27.74 6.82
CA ARG A 58 7.46 -26.87 6.63
C ARG A 58 8.56 -27.53 5.80
N ASP A 59 8.76 -28.83 5.94
CA ASP A 59 9.71 -29.62 5.14
C ASP A 59 9.31 -29.69 3.66
N GLU A 60 8.00 -29.77 3.36
CA GLU A 60 7.48 -29.75 1.99
C GLU A 60 7.64 -28.37 1.35
N GLN A 61 7.38 -27.30 2.11
CA GLN A 61 7.63 -25.93 1.67
C GLN A 61 9.13 -25.69 1.40
N LEU A 62 10.00 -26.16 2.28
CA LEU A 62 11.45 -26.04 2.09
C LEU A 62 11.93 -26.87 0.88
N ALA A 63 11.36 -28.06 0.67
CA ALA A 63 11.64 -28.87 -0.50
C ALA A 63 11.22 -28.16 -1.80
N LEU A 64 10.06 -27.49 -1.79
CA LEU A 64 9.61 -26.65 -2.90
C LEU A 64 10.58 -25.49 -3.19
N ILE A 65 11.06 -24.79 -2.16
CA ILE A 65 12.05 -23.71 -2.33
C ILE A 65 13.34 -24.27 -2.93
N ARG A 66 13.84 -25.40 -2.42
CA ARG A 66 15.06 -26.04 -2.92
C ARG A 66 14.92 -26.65 -4.32
N ALA A 67 13.71 -26.97 -4.74
CA ALA A 67 13.45 -27.48 -6.09
C ALA A 67 13.60 -26.39 -7.16
N HIS A 68 13.48 -25.10 -6.78
CA HIS A 68 13.65 -24.00 -7.72
C HIS A 68 15.13 -23.78 -8.03
N PRO A 69 15.49 -23.58 -9.30
CA PRO A 69 16.87 -23.37 -9.69
C PRO A 69 17.40 -22.02 -9.19
N GLU A 70 18.67 -22.02 -8.79
CA GLU A 70 19.37 -20.78 -8.46
C GLU A 70 19.53 -19.89 -9.70
N LEU A 71 19.32 -18.58 -9.53
CA LEU A 71 19.49 -17.60 -10.60
C LEU A 71 20.95 -17.49 -11.02
N ALA A 72 21.21 -17.65 -12.33
CA ALA A 72 22.56 -17.73 -12.90
C ALA A 72 23.46 -18.80 -12.25
N GLY A 73 22.85 -19.82 -11.63
CA GLY A 73 23.53 -20.90 -10.94
C GLY A 73 24.07 -21.98 -11.89
N GLN A 74 24.67 -23.02 -11.32
CA GLN A 74 25.31 -24.10 -12.08
C GLN A 74 24.35 -24.81 -13.04
N ALA A 75 23.07 -24.97 -12.68
CA ALA A 75 22.06 -25.56 -13.57
C ALA A 75 21.81 -24.72 -14.85
N ALA A 76 21.93 -23.40 -14.77
CA ALA A 76 21.85 -22.52 -15.93
C ALA A 76 23.08 -22.65 -16.83
N VAL A 77 24.26 -22.82 -16.22
CA VAL A 77 25.54 -23.04 -16.93
C VAL A 77 25.57 -24.42 -17.60
N ASP A 78 25.04 -25.44 -16.94
CA ASP A 78 25.04 -26.82 -17.40
C ASP A 78 23.86 -27.15 -18.33
N GLY A 79 22.92 -26.22 -18.53
CA GLY A 79 21.76 -26.40 -19.42
C GLY A 79 20.71 -27.38 -18.88
N THR A 80 20.62 -27.57 -17.57
CA THR A 80 19.73 -28.56 -16.90
C THR A 80 18.46 -27.95 -16.31
N LEU A 81 18.21 -26.66 -16.54
CA LEU A 81 16.98 -25.97 -16.17
C LEU A 81 15.75 -26.55 -16.88
N THR A 82 14.57 -26.45 -16.26
CA THR A 82 13.30 -26.66 -16.96
C THR A 82 13.13 -25.67 -18.11
N ALA A 83 12.27 -26.01 -19.08
CA ALA A 83 12.02 -25.15 -20.24
C ALA A 83 11.50 -23.77 -19.81
N GLU A 84 10.60 -23.74 -18.82
CA GLU A 84 10.04 -22.54 -18.23
C GLU A 84 11.12 -21.68 -17.56
N SER A 85 11.94 -22.28 -16.68
CA SER A 85 13.00 -21.56 -15.98
C SER A 85 14.09 -21.04 -16.92
N THR A 86 14.41 -21.79 -18.00
CA THR A 86 15.34 -21.35 -19.04
C THR A 86 14.81 -20.10 -19.74
N HIS A 87 13.55 -20.11 -20.17
CA HIS A 87 12.93 -18.98 -20.88
C HIS A 87 12.90 -17.72 -20.00
N GLU A 88 12.57 -17.87 -18.72
CA GLU A 88 12.51 -16.78 -17.74
C GLU A 88 13.88 -16.14 -17.51
N GLN A 89 14.93 -16.94 -17.26
CA GLN A 89 16.28 -16.42 -17.00
C GLN A 89 16.92 -15.78 -18.24
N VAL A 90 16.70 -16.35 -19.44
CA VAL A 90 17.17 -15.76 -20.71
C VAL A 90 16.53 -14.40 -20.94
N ARG A 91 15.21 -14.29 -20.72
CA ARG A 91 14.48 -13.02 -20.90
C ARG A 91 14.90 -11.94 -19.91
N ALA A 92 15.34 -12.30 -18.71
CA ALA A 92 15.92 -11.39 -17.73
C ALA A 92 17.35 -10.93 -18.09
N GLY A 93 17.91 -11.41 -19.19
CA GLY A 93 19.24 -11.03 -19.67
C GLY A 93 20.39 -11.53 -18.78
N LEU A 94 20.14 -12.53 -17.93
CA LEU A 94 21.16 -13.13 -17.05
C LEU A 94 22.22 -13.91 -17.84
N ALA A 95 21.88 -14.37 -19.05
CA ALA A 95 22.83 -14.96 -19.99
C ALA A 95 23.83 -13.94 -20.59
N HIS A 96 23.63 -12.64 -20.34
CA HIS A 96 24.43 -11.53 -20.87
C HIS A 96 25.05 -10.66 -19.76
N CYS A 97 25.22 -11.20 -18.54
CA CYS A 97 25.92 -10.51 -17.46
C CYS A 97 27.37 -10.18 -17.86
N THR A 98 27.87 -9.02 -17.42
CA THR A 98 29.31 -8.76 -17.44
C THR A 98 30.03 -9.73 -16.50
N SER A 99 31.34 -9.92 -16.69
CA SER A 99 32.14 -10.77 -15.79
C SER A 99 32.07 -10.31 -14.33
N GLU A 100 31.96 -9.00 -14.10
CA GLU A 100 31.84 -8.42 -12.76
C GLU A 100 30.46 -8.70 -12.16
N GLU A 101 29.38 -8.44 -12.91
CA GLU A 101 28.00 -8.74 -12.49
C GLU A 101 27.84 -10.23 -12.16
N PHE A 102 28.38 -11.10 -13.00
CA PHE A 102 28.31 -12.55 -12.79
C PHE A 102 29.09 -12.99 -11.54
N THR A 103 30.29 -12.42 -11.33
CA THR A 103 31.08 -12.69 -10.11
C THR A 103 30.35 -12.21 -8.86
N ARG A 104 29.71 -11.04 -8.93
CA ARG A 104 28.92 -10.48 -7.82
C ARG A 104 27.71 -11.35 -7.50
N ILE A 105 26.92 -11.75 -8.50
CA ILE A 105 25.76 -12.64 -8.31
C ILE A 105 26.20 -13.97 -7.69
N LYS A 106 27.30 -14.57 -8.16
CA LYS A 106 27.83 -15.81 -7.59
C LYS A 106 28.22 -15.67 -6.12
N ALA A 107 28.92 -14.59 -5.77
CA ALA A 107 29.29 -14.33 -4.38
C ALA A 107 28.04 -14.18 -3.49
N LEU A 108 27.07 -13.38 -3.93
CA LEU A 108 25.83 -13.16 -3.20
C LEU A 108 24.98 -14.43 -3.06
N ASN A 109 24.89 -15.27 -4.09
CA ASN A 109 24.22 -16.56 -4.00
C ASN A 109 24.91 -17.50 -2.99
N ALA A 110 26.25 -17.51 -2.97
CA ALA A 110 27.01 -18.29 -2.00
C ALA A 110 26.75 -17.82 -0.55
N ASP A 111 26.77 -16.50 -0.32
CA ASP A 111 26.47 -15.90 0.99
C ASP A 111 25.02 -16.20 1.41
N TYR A 112 24.08 -16.06 0.49
CA TYR A 112 22.66 -16.36 0.71
C TYR A 112 22.45 -17.84 1.06
N GLY A 113 23.05 -18.75 0.30
CA GLY A 113 23.00 -20.19 0.54
C GLY A 113 23.61 -20.57 1.89
N ALA A 114 24.72 -19.94 2.27
CA ALA A 114 25.35 -20.16 3.58
C ALA A 114 24.49 -19.65 4.75
N ARG A 115 23.83 -18.50 4.58
CA ARG A 115 22.98 -17.89 5.63
C ARG A 115 21.66 -18.64 5.82
N PHE A 116 20.98 -18.97 4.73
CA PHE A 116 19.61 -19.49 4.81
C PHE A 116 19.51 -21.00 4.57
N GLY A 117 20.41 -21.61 3.80
CA GLY A 117 20.37 -23.05 3.50
C GLY A 117 19.35 -23.45 2.42
N TRP A 118 18.91 -22.50 1.60
CA TRP A 118 18.09 -22.68 0.40
C TRP A 118 18.47 -21.62 -0.66
N PRO A 119 18.16 -21.83 -1.96
CA PRO A 119 18.51 -20.88 -3.02
C PRO A 119 17.72 -19.56 -2.93
N PHE A 120 18.31 -18.48 -3.44
CA PHE A 120 17.60 -17.21 -3.60
C PHE A 120 16.55 -17.32 -4.70
N ILE A 121 15.30 -16.98 -4.37
CA ILE A 121 14.18 -17.04 -5.31
C ILE A 121 13.65 -15.64 -5.59
N LEU A 122 13.50 -15.32 -6.87
CA LEU A 122 12.91 -14.07 -7.35
C LEU A 122 12.16 -14.33 -8.65
N ALA A 123 10.93 -13.82 -8.76
CA ALA A 123 10.19 -13.84 -10.00
C ALA A 123 10.80 -12.84 -10.98
N VAL A 124 11.72 -13.29 -11.83
CA VAL A 124 12.51 -12.43 -12.73
C VAL A 124 11.68 -11.68 -13.78
N ARG A 125 10.44 -12.10 -14.04
CA ARG A 125 9.46 -11.37 -14.86
C ARG A 125 8.87 -10.15 -14.14
N GLY A 126 8.99 -10.06 -12.82
CA GLY A 126 8.64 -8.92 -11.98
C GLY A 126 7.14 -8.66 -11.82
N ALA A 127 6.83 -7.52 -11.19
CA ALA A 127 5.47 -7.04 -10.94
C ALA A 127 4.63 -6.89 -12.21
N ARG A 128 5.23 -6.37 -13.28
CA ARG A 128 4.58 -6.13 -14.58
C ARG A 128 4.52 -7.35 -15.50
N GLY A 129 5.34 -8.37 -15.26
CA GLY A 129 5.46 -9.56 -16.12
C GLY A 129 6.36 -9.39 -17.35
N SER A 130 7.00 -8.22 -17.52
CA SER A 130 7.85 -7.87 -18.67
C SER A 130 9.33 -8.22 -18.50
N GLY A 131 9.80 -8.48 -17.27
CA GLY A 131 11.21 -8.69 -16.94
C GLY A 131 11.77 -7.62 -16.00
N LEU A 132 12.56 -8.05 -15.03
CA LEU A 132 13.40 -7.20 -14.19
C LEU A 132 14.74 -6.93 -14.87
N SER A 133 15.33 -5.76 -14.59
CA SER A 133 16.71 -5.47 -14.98
C SER A 133 17.68 -6.27 -14.09
N ARG A 134 18.89 -6.55 -14.60
CA ARG A 134 19.95 -7.19 -13.81
C ARG A 134 20.26 -6.43 -12.52
N GLN A 135 20.29 -5.10 -12.58
CA GLN A 135 20.53 -4.25 -11.43
C GLN A 135 19.44 -4.41 -10.36
N HIS A 136 18.17 -4.52 -10.75
CA HIS A 136 17.08 -4.81 -9.80
C HIS A 136 17.23 -6.19 -9.17
N ILE A 137 17.65 -7.21 -9.93
CA ILE A 137 17.88 -8.56 -9.40
C ILE A 137 19.01 -8.55 -8.37
N ILE A 138 20.14 -7.91 -8.67
CA ILE A 138 21.29 -7.78 -7.76
C ILE A 138 20.89 -7.01 -6.50
N ALA A 139 20.24 -5.86 -6.63
CA ALA A 139 19.80 -5.06 -5.50
C ALA A 139 18.78 -5.80 -4.61
N ALA A 140 17.88 -6.59 -5.21
CA ALA A 140 16.94 -7.42 -4.47
C ALA A 140 17.66 -8.50 -3.65
N LEU A 141 18.66 -9.17 -4.24
CA LEU A 141 19.46 -10.18 -3.58
C LEU A 141 20.30 -9.59 -2.43
N GLU A 142 20.97 -8.45 -2.67
CA GLU A 142 21.74 -7.74 -1.64
C GLU A 142 20.86 -7.34 -0.45
N ARG A 143 19.72 -6.70 -0.70
CA ARG A 143 18.79 -6.28 0.34
C ARG A 143 18.22 -7.47 1.12
N ARG A 144 17.79 -8.52 0.41
CA ARG A 144 17.15 -9.68 1.03
C ARG A 144 18.13 -10.58 1.79
N LEU A 145 19.43 -10.46 1.50
CA LEU A 145 20.45 -11.12 2.29
C LEU A 145 20.38 -10.70 3.76
N ASP A 146 19.94 -9.47 4.06
CA ASP A 146 19.84 -8.94 5.43
C ASP A 146 18.56 -9.32 6.17
N ASN A 147 17.58 -9.95 5.50
CA ASN A 147 16.31 -10.31 6.11
C ASN A 147 16.44 -11.32 7.28
N PRO A 148 15.55 -11.25 8.27
CA PRO A 148 15.35 -12.35 9.22
C PRO A 148 15.00 -13.67 8.49
N PRO A 149 15.50 -14.84 8.91
CA PRO A 149 15.31 -16.10 8.20
C PRO A 149 13.84 -16.51 8.00
N ASP A 150 12.96 -16.20 8.94
CA ASP A 150 11.52 -16.45 8.87
C ASP A 150 10.84 -15.56 7.82
N VAL A 151 11.19 -14.26 7.81
CA VAL A 151 10.71 -13.29 6.81
C VAL A 151 11.19 -13.70 5.41
N GLU A 152 12.45 -14.06 5.27
CA GLU A 152 13.02 -14.44 3.97
C GLU A 152 12.43 -15.74 3.43
N PHE A 153 12.15 -16.71 4.29
CA PHE A 153 11.47 -17.92 3.86
C PHE A 153 10.07 -17.62 3.34
N ALA A 154 9.31 -16.76 4.04
CA ALA A 154 7.98 -16.36 3.59
C ALA A 154 8.04 -15.61 2.25
N GLU A 155 9.08 -14.79 2.04
CA GLU A 155 9.33 -14.08 0.80
C GLU A 155 9.69 -15.03 -0.35
N ALA A 156 10.54 -16.02 -0.11
CA ALA A 156 10.85 -17.05 -1.11
C ALA A 156 9.59 -17.76 -1.61
N LEU A 157 8.66 -18.13 -0.70
CA LEU A 157 7.37 -18.72 -1.11
C LEU A 157 6.53 -17.74 -1.93
N ARG A 158 6.46 -16.46 -1.57
CA ARG A 158 5.74 -15.44 -2.37
C ARG A 158 6.31 -15.30 -3.77
N GLN A 159 7.63 -15.29 -3.91
CA GLN A 159 8.29 -15.23 -5.21
C GLN A 159 7.99 -16.48 -6.05
N ILE A 160 7.93 -17.67 -5.44
CA ILE A 160 7.48 -18.91 -6.11
C ILE A 160 6.02 -18.78 -6.56
N HIS A 161 5.14 -18.22 -5.73
CA HIS A 161 3.75 -17.98 -6.10
C HIS A 161 3.63 -16.99 -7.26
N ARG A 162 4.45 -15.94 -7.29
CA ARG A 162 4.50 -15.01 -8.41
C ARG A 162 4.96 -15.68 -9.71
N ILE A 163 5.95 -16.57 -9.64
CA ILE A 163 6.38 -17.40 -10.79
C ILE A 163 5.22 -18.28 -11.27
N ALA A 164 4.58 -19.01 -10.35
CA ALA A 164 3.45 -19.89 -10.66
C ALA A 164 2.27 -19.12 -11.28
N GLU A 165 1.96 -17.93 -10.77
CA GLU A 165 0.93 -17.05 -11.31
C GLU A 165 1.20 -16.66 -12.76
N LEU A 166 2.42 -16.26 -13.08
CA LEU A 166 2.81 -15.89 -14.44
C LEU A 166 2.76 -17.09 -15.40
N ARG A 167 3.18 -18.27 -14.95
CA ARG A 167 3.10 -19.52 -15.73
C ARG A 167 1.65 -19.95 -15.96
N LEU A 168 0.77 -19.74 -14.97
CA LEU A 168 -0.67 -19.95 -15.13
C LEU A 168 -1.27 -18.98 -16.14
N ASN A 169 -0.90 -17.70 -16.09
CA ASN A 169 -1.34 -16.72 -17.09
C ASN A 169 -1.00 -17.20 -18.51
N ASP A 170 0.24 -17.67 -18.74
CA ASP A 170 0.66 -18.18 -20.04
C ASP A 170 -0.16 -19.43 -20.47
N LYS A 171 -0.40 -20.38 -19.56
CA LYS A 171 -1.19 -21.61 -19.84
C LYS A 171 -2.64 -21.32 -20.24
N PHE A 172 -3.26 -20.33 -19.59
CA PHE A 172 -4.63 -19.91 -19.86
C PHE A 172 -4.74 -18.82 -20.95
N GLY A 173 -3.61 -18.28 -21.42
CA GLY A 173 -3.59 -17.11 -22.29
C GLY A 173 -4.19 -15.87 -21.64
N HIS A 174 -4.13 -15.78 -20.31
CA HIS A 174 -4.64 -14.63 -19.56
C HIS A 174 -3.61 -13.50 -19.58
N ILE A 175 -4.09 -12.29 -19.90
CA ILE A 175 -3.31 -11.06 -19.85
C ILE A 175 -4.07 -10.12 -18.91
N PRO A 176 -3.43 -9.59 -17.85
CA PRO A 176 -4.04 -8.61 -16.95
C PRO A 176 -4.08 -7.24 -17.63
N GLU A 177 -4.92 -7.07 -18.67
CA GLU A 177 -4.89 -5.89 -19.55
C GLU A 177 -5.13 -4.56 -18.82
N LEU A 178 -6.11 -4.52 -17.90
CA LEU A 178 -6.41 -3.29 -17.16
C LEU A 178 -5.38 -3.06 -16.06
N GLY A 179 -4.94 -4.11 -15.38
CA GLY A 179 -3.88 -4.01 -14.38
C GLY A 179 -2.54 -3.55 -14.98
N ASN A 180 -2.19 -4.04 -16.16
CA ASN A 180 -1.05 -3.58 -16.95
C ASN A 180 -1.15 -2.09 -17.27
N LEU A 181 -2.33 -1.63 -17.67
CA LEU A 181 -2.57 -0.23 -18.00
C LEU A 181 -2.43 0.68 -16.77
N VAL A 182 -3.02 0.29 -15.63
CA VAL A 182 -2.89 1.03 -14.37
C VAL A 182 -1.42 1.10 -13.93
N TRP A 183 -0.71 -0.02 -14.02
CA TRP A 183 0.73 -0.09 -13.72
C TRP A 183 1.54 0.86 -14.60
N ASP A 184 1.31 0.82 -15.92
CA ASP A 184 2.03 1.67 -16.90
C ASP A 184 1.74 3.16 -16.65
N TRP A 185 0.51 3.53 -16.26
CA TRP A 185 0.16 4.90 -15.89
C TRP A 185 0.84 5.38 -14.61
N CYS A 186 0.93 4.55 -13.57
CA CYS A 186 1.64 4.88 -12.34
C CYS A 186 3.13 5.15 -12.61
N GLU A 187 3.76 4.30 -13.43
CA GLU A 187 5.16 4.43 -13.83
C GLU A 187 5.41 5.64 -14.74
N GLN A 188 4.48 5.96 -15.63
CA GLN A 188 4.55 7.17 -16.45
C GLN A 188 4.44 8.43 -15.59
N LEU A 189 3.50 8.46 -14.64
CA LEU A 189 3.29 9.61 -13.75
C LEU A 189 4.48 9.81 -12.80
N ALA A 190 5.16 8.73 -12.39
CA ALA A 190 6.36 8.75 -11.55
C ALA A 190 7.58 9.43 -12.19
N LYS A 191 7.52 9.78 -13.49
CA LYS A 191 8.56 10.59 -14.14
C LYS A 191 8.54 12.04 -13.70
N HIS A 192 7.41 12.53 -13.17
CA HIS A 192 7.30 13.87 -12.62
C HIS A 192 7.81 13.88 -11.18
N SER A 193 9.06 14.32 -11.01
CA SER A 193 9.71 14.44 -9.71
C SER A 193 10.40 15.80 -9.59
N GLU A 194 10.44 16.33 -8.38
CA GLU A 194 11.07 17.61 -8.06
C GLU A 194 12.59 17.59 -8.34
N PRO A 195 13.17 18.72 -8.78
CA PRO A 195 14.62 18.86 -8.90
C PRO A 195 15.35 18.53 -7.59
N GLY A 196 16.50 17.86 -7.69
CA GLY A 196 17.27 17.33 -6.56
C GLY A 196 16.90 15.91 -6.14
N TRP A 197 15.72 15.43 -6.54
CA TRP A 197 15.25 14.05 -6.39
C TRP A 197 15.25 13.33 -7.73
N ALA A 198 14.72 14.00 -8.78
CA ALA A 198 14.62 13.45 -10.13
C ALA A 198 15.96 12.94 -10.69
N GLU A 199 17.06 13.68 -10.49
CA GLU A 199 18.39 13.33 -10.99
C GLU A 199 18.97 12.09 -10.31
N LYS A 200 18.45 11.72 -9.15
CA LYS A 200 18.81 10.50 -8.41
C LYS A 200 17.89 9.32 -8.72
N GLY A 201 16.88 9.53 -9.57
CA GLY A 201 15.82 8.53 -9.82
C GLY A 201 14.84 8.39 -8.65
N GLU A 202 14.78 9.39 -7.76
CA GLU A 202 13.89 9.41 -6.60
C GLU A 202 12.60 10.16 -6.94
N LEU A 203 11.45 9.70 -6.43
CA LEU A 203 10.15 10.31 -6.67
C LEU A 203 9.78 11.25 -5.53
N THR A 204 9.53 12.52 -5.85
CA THR A 204 8.94 13.51 -4.94
C THR A 204 8.08 14.46 -5.76
N ALA A 205 6.78 14.57 -5.48
CA ALA A 205 5.88 15.48 -6.16
C ALA A 205 4.95 16.16 -5.15
N THR A 206 5.42 17.24 -4.52
CA THR A 206 4.64 17.96 -3.49
C THR A 206 3.78 19.08 -4.08
N TYR A 207 2.69 19.41 -3.37
CA TYR A 207 1.64 20.33 -3.80
C TYR A 207 2.12 21.58 -4.54
N LEU A 208 1.63 21.79 -5.77
CA LEU A 208 1.85 22.95 -6.65
C LEU A 208 3.31 23.26 -6.99
N THR A 209 4.21 22.29 -6.87
CA THR A 209 5.51 22.35 -7.53
C THR A 209 5.38 22.12 -9.05
N ASP A 210 6.43 22.36 -9.82
CA ASP A 210 6.42 22.09 -11.27
C ASP A 210 6.10 20.62 -11.58
N ALA A 211 6.68 19.70 -10.80
CA ALA A 211 6.43 18.26 -10.93
C ALA A 211 4.95 17.93 -10.67
N HIS A 212 4.38 18.49 -9.60
CA HIS A 212 2.97 18.30 -9.26
C HIS A 212 2.02 18.83 -10.33
N ARG A 213 2.29 20.02 -10.89
CA ARG A 213 1.49 20.58 -11.99
C ARG A 213 1.62 19.75 -13.28
N ALA A 214 2.80 19.22 -13.57
CA ALA A 214 3.02 18.35 -14.72
C ALA A 214 2.26 17.01 -14.54
N ALA A 215 2.27 16.45 -13.34
CA ALA A 215 1.46 15.27 -13.00
C ALA A 215 -0.03 15.55 -13.18
N ALA A 216 -0.53 16.69 -12.68
CA ALA A 216 -1.93 17.08 -12.85
C ALA A 216 -2.33 17.22 -14.33
N ALA A 217 -1.47 17.83 -15.15
CA ALA A 217 -1.69 17.96 -16.58
C ALA A 217 -1.74 16.60 -17.31
N ASP A 218 -0.83 15.68 -16.97
CA ASP A 218 -0.79 14.32 -17.53
C ASP A 218 -2.01 13.49 -17.11
N ILE A 219 -2.46 13.61 -15.86
CA ILE A 219 -3.71 12.97 -15.39
C ILE A 219 -4.90 13.52 -16.18
N ALA A 220 -4.99 14.85 -16.34
CA ALA A 220 -6.09 15.48 -17.09
C ALA A 220 -6.10 15.04 -18.56
N ALA A 221 -4.93 14.96 -19.20
CA ALA A 221 -4.82 14.41 -20.56
C ALA A 221 -5.27 12.94 -20.61
N THR A 222 -4.82 12.13 -19.66
CA THR A 222 -5.20 10.71 -19.58
C THR A 222 -6.70 10.52 -19.34
N MET A 223 -7.34 11.35 -18.51
CA MET A 223 -8.79 11.34 -18.34
C MET A 223 -9.52 11.64 -19.67
N ARG A 224 -9.06 12.62 -20.46
CA ARG A 224 -9.65 12.89 -21.78
C ARG A 224 -9.51 11.67 -22.71
N ASP A 225 -8.35 11.02 -22.71
CA ASP A 225 -8.09 9.81 -23.50
C ASP A 225 -8.92 8.60 -23.05
N CYS A 226 -9.33 8.56 -21.77
CA CYS A 226 -10.23 7.55 -21.23
C CYS A 226 -11.70 7.76 -21.66
N GLY A 227 -12.04 8.93 -22.21
CA GLY A 227 -13.38 9.26 -22.69
C GLY A 227 -14.31 9.87 -21.64
N PHE A 228 -13.75 10.56 -20.65
CA PHE A 228 -14.54 11.41 -19.75
C PHE A 228 -15.19 12.57 -20.52
N ASP A 229 -16.43 12.91 -20.17
CA ASP A 229 -17.20 13.94 -20.84
C ASP A 229 -16.76 15.36 -20.43
N GLN A 230 -16.27 15.51 -19.19
CA GLN A 230 -15.71 16.75 -18.66
C GLN A 230 -14.42 16.45 -17.89
N VAL A 231 -13.40 17.29 -18.09
CA VAL A 231 -12.13 17.21 -17.36
C VAL A 231 -11.67 18.62 -17.02
N GLU A 232 -11.45 18.88 -15.74
CA GLU A 232 -10.98 20.17 -15.23
C GLU A 232 -9.94 20.01 -14.13
N ILE A 233 -9.15 21.07 -13.91
CA ILE A 233 -8.33 21.23 -12.72
C ILE A 233 -9.02 22.30 -11.88
N ASP A 234 -9.43 21.95 -10.67
CA ASP A 234 -10.28 22.80 -9.85
C ASP A 234 -9.51 23.89 -9.08
N ALA A 235 -10.22 24.70 -8.28
CA ALA A 235 -9.63 25.85 -7.59
C ALA A 235 -8.54 25.50 -6.56
N VAL A 236 -8.44 24.25 -6.12
CA VAL A 236 -7.37 23.75 -5.23
C VAL A 236 -6.41 22.79 -5.95
N GLY A 237 -6.53 22.65 -7.27
CA GLY A 237 -5.64 21.82 -8.07
C GLY A 237 -6.02 20.35 -8.14
N ASN A 238 -7.22 19.95 -7.67
CA ASN A 238 -7.67 18.58 -7.91
C ASN A 238 -7.91 18.39 -9.41
N VAL A 239 -7.58 17.22 -9.94
CA VAL A 239 -7.94 16.87 -11.32
C VAL A 239 -9.25 16.09 -11.30
N VAL A 240 -10.30 16.66 -11.90
CA VAL A 240 -11.65 16.13 -11.83
C VAL A 240 -12.09 15.66 -13.21
N GLY A 241 -12.42 14.38 -13.32
CA GLY A 241 -13.03 13.78 -14.50
C GLY A 241 -14.47 13.39 -14.23
N THR A 242 -15.42 13.88 -15.02
CA THR A 242 -16.82 13.42 -14.99
C THR A 242 -17.17 12.58 -16.21
N TYR A 243 -17.66 11.37 -15.97
CA TYR A 243 -18.25 10.48 -16.97
C TYR A 243 -19.76 10.38 -16.71
N HIS A 244 -20.58 10.89 -17.62
CA HIS A 244 -22.02 10.97 -17.42
C HIS A 244 -22.66 9.58 -17.37
N GLY A 245 -23.78 9.49 -16.65
CA GLY A 245 -24.70 8.38 -16.79
C GLY A 245 -25.47 8.46 -18.11
N ARG A 246 -26.44 7.56 -18.30
CA ARG A 246 -27.40 7.62 -19.41
C ARG A 246 -28.16 8.95 -19.44
N ASP A 247 -28.47 9.46 -18.25
CA ASP A 247 -28.92 10.82 -18.04
C ASP A 247 -27.78 11.64 -17.40
N PRO A 248 -27.29 12.72 -18.04
CA PRO A 248 -26.29 13.62 -17.45
C PRO A 248 -26.72 14.23 -16.10
N ALA A 249 -28.02 14.30 -15.82
CA ALA A 249 -28.56 14.81 -14.57
C ALA A 249 -28.62 13.76 -13.44
N ALA A 250 -28.35 12.47 -13.73
CA ALA A 250 -28.35 11.40 -12.74
C ALA A 250 -27.33 11.65 -11.62
N PRO A 251 -27.55 11.09 -10.41
CA PRO A 251 -26.56 11.10 -9.34
C PRO A 251 -25.24 10.47 -9.81
N ARG A 252 -24.14 10.85 -9.14
CA ARG A 252 -22.80 10.34 -9.45
C ARG A 252 -22.27 9.45 -8.33
N LEU A 253 -21.48 8.44 -8.67
CA LEU A 253 -20.57 7.81 -7.72
C LEU A 253 -19.27 8.62 -7.70
N LEU A 254 -18.91 9.15 -6.52
CA LEU A 254 -17.62 9.79 -6.32
C LEU A 254 -16.56 8.72 -6.04
N THR A 255 -15.40 8.84 -6.67
CA THR A 255 -14.25 7.96 -6.45
C THR A 255 -12.97 8.72 -6.72
N GLY A 256 -11.85 8.25 -6.22
CA GLY A 256 -10.59 8.96 -6.35
C GLY A 256 -9.64 8.68 -5.20
N SER A 257 -8.47 9.28 -5.30
CA SER A 257 -7.42 9.33 -4.28
C SER A 257 -6.38 10.37 -4.71
N HIS A 258 -5.27 10.50 -4.01
CA HIS A 258 -4.30 11.57 -4.22
C HIS A 258 -3.26 11.28 -5.30
N TYR A 259 -2.57 12.32 -5.78
CA TYR A 259 -1.47 12.18 -6.75
C TYR A 259 -0.16 12.84 -6.32
N ASP A 260 -0.18 13.61 -5.22
CA ASP A 260 1.04 14.09 -4.59
C ASP A 260 1.78 12.92 -3.92
N THR A 261 2.96 13.19 -3.38
CA THR A 261 3.75 12.15 -2.73
C THR A 261 4.53 12.69 -1.54
N VAL A 262 4.88 11.78 -0.63
CA VAL A 262 6.03 11.98 0.27
C VAL A 262 7.34 12.17 -0.49
N ARG A 263 8.39 12.52 0.24
CA ARG A 263 9.75 12.57 -0.32
C ARG A 263 10.32 11.17 -0.50
N ASN A 264 10.95 10.93 -1.65
CA ASN A 264 11.48 9.63 -2.04
C ASN A 264 10.43 8.51 -1.95
N ALA A 265 9.24 8.79 -2.49
CA ALA A 265 8.07 7.96 -2.37
C ALA A 265 8.11 6.71 -3.25
N GLY A 266 7.12 5.85 -3.00
CA GLY A 266 6.65 4.84 -3.93
C GLY A 266 5.84 5.43 -5.08
N LYS A 267 5.51 4.59 -6.06
CA LYS A 267 4.84 5.03 -7.30
C LYS A 267 3.33 4.77 -7.30
N TYR A 268 2.78 4.12 -6.28
CA TYR A 268 1.44 3.54 -6.28
C TYR A 268 0.51 4.14 -5.21
N ASP A 269 1.07 4.60 -4.09
CA ASP A 269 0.38 5.38 -3.05
C ASP A 269 -0.41 6.54 -3.67
N GLY A 270 -1.69 6.64 -3.32
CA GLY A 270 -2.70 7.51 -3.93
C GLY A 270 -3.05 7.16 -5.39
N ARG A 271 -2.04 6.98 -6.23
CA ARG A 271 -2.15 6.95 -7.69
C ARG A 271 -3.02 5.82 -8.22
N ILE A 272 -2.97 4.64 -7.60
CA ILE A 272 -3.86 3.54 -8.02
C ILE A 272 -5.33 3.89 -7.79
N GLY A 273 -5.63 4.74 -6.81
CA GLY A 273 -7.00 5.07 -6.40
C GLY A 273 -7.76 5.94 -7.39
N HIS A 274 -7.04 6.73 -8.20
CA HIS A 274 -7.65 7.39 -9.36
C HIS A 274 -7.44 6.63 -10.67
N PHE A 275 -6.35 5.86 -10.84
CA PHE A 275 -6.12 5.12 -12.08
C PHE A 275 -6.99 3.86 -12.26
N VAL A 276 -7.32 3.12 -11.19
CA VAL A 276 -8.26 1.99 -11.25
C VAL A 276 -9.64 2.40 -11.76
N PRO A 277 -10.30 3.43 -11.20
CA PRO A 277 -11.58 3.88 -11.76
C PRO A 277 -11.44 4.50 -13.16
N MET A 278 -10.33 5.19 -13.49
CA MET A 278 -10.07 5.66 -14.86
C MET A 278 -9.98 4.51 -15.87
N ALA A 279 -9.34 3.39 -15.52
CA ALA A 279 -9.28 2.20 -16.36
C ALA A 279 -10.68 1.61 -16.61
N CYS A 280 -11.52 1.59 -15.58
CA CYS A 280 -12.92 1.16 -15.69
C CYS A 280 -13.73 2.11 -16.59
N VAL A 281 -13.57 3.43 -16.46
CA VAL A 281 -14.21 4.41 -17.36
C VAL A 281 -13.76 4.22 -18.80
N ARG A 282 -12.46 3.98 -19.04
CA ARG A 282 -11.94 3.69 -20.39
C ARG A 282 -12.58 2.44 -20.99
N ALA A 283 -12.77 1.38 -20.19
CA ALA A 283 -13.45 0.16 -20.62
C ALA A 283 -14.93 0.42 -20.96
N LEU A 284 -15.65 1.17 -20.11
CA LEU A 284 -17.04 1.60 -20.36
C LEU A 284 -17.16 2.41 -21.67
N TYR A 285 -16.29 3.40 -21.84
CA TYR A 285 -16.26 4.25 -23.02
C TYR A 285 -16.00 3.45 -24.31
N ARG A 286 -15.00 2.57 -24.32
CA ARG A 286 -14.69 1.70 -25.47
C ARG A 286 -15.83 0.73 -25.80
N ALA A 287 -16.59 0.30 -24.80
CA ALA A 287 -17.78 -0.53 -24.98
C ALA A 287 -19.04 0.28 -25.36
N GLY A 288 -18.96 1.61 -25.46
CA GLY A 288 -20.12 2.48 -25.68
C GLY A 288 -21.16 2.42 -24.56
N ARG A 289 -20.76 2.00 -23.35
CA ARG A 289 -21.67 1.68 -22.24
C ARG A 289 -21.80 2.85 -21.27
N ARG A 290 -23.01 3.41 -21.16
CA ARG A 290 -23.38 4.38 -20.11
C ARG A 290 -24.19 3.71 -19.00
N LEU A 291 -23.83 3.98 -17.74
CA LEU A 291 -24.49 3.45 -16.54
C LEU A 291 -25.72 4.29 -16.15
N PRO A 292 -26.64 3.81 -15.30
CA PRO A 292 -27.78 4.60 -14.82
C PRO A 292 -27.39 5.84 -13.98
N PHE A 293 -26.15 5.89 -13.52
CA PHE A 293 -25.54 6.97 -12.74
C PHE A 293 -24.23 7.41 -13.39
N GLY A 294 -23.72 8.60 -13.05
CA GLY A 294 -22.42 9.08 -13.52
C GLY A 294 -21.26 8.64 -12.61
N LEU A 295 -20.03 8.82 -13.07
CA LEU A 295 -18.81 8.68 -12.27
C LEU A 295 -18.12 10.04 -12.21
N GLU A 296 -17.72 10.44 -11.01
CA GLU A 296 -16.80 11.57 -10.81
C GLU A 296 -15.52 11.00 -10.20
N VAL A 297 -14.44 11.03 -10.97
CA VAL A 297 -13.12 10.59 -10.53
C VAL A 297 -12.31 11.83 -10.18
N VAL A 298 -11.81 11.89 -8.94
CA VAL A 298 -10.99 13.00 -8.46
C VAL A 298 -9.59 12.49 -8.14
N ALA A 299 -8.58 13.03 -8.81
CA ALA A 299 -7.21 12.93 -8.34
C ALA A 299 -6.96 14.12 -7.39
N PHE A 300 -6.94 13.86 -6.08
CA PHE A 300 -6.81 14.88 -5.06
C PHE A 300 -5.40 15.49 -5.06
N ALA A 301 -5.34 16.80 -4.94
CA ALA A 301 -4.11 17.56 -5.11
C ALA A 301 -3.12 17.42 -3.98
N GLU A 302 -3.59 17.14 -2.76
CA GLU A 302 -2.73 17.04 -1.58
C GLU A 302 -3.46 16.28 -0.47
N GLU A 303 -2.90 15.11 -0.15
CA GLU A 303 -3.22 14.26 0.99
C GLU A 303 -2.07 14.30 2.02
N GLU A 304 -0.82 14.12 1.61
CA GLU A 304 0.33 13.80 2.47
C GLU A 304 0.83 14.97 3.35
N GLY A 305 0.50 16.21 3.00
CA GLY A 305 0.84 17.40 3.79
C GLY A 305 2.34 17.75 3.80
N GLN A 306 3.05 17.50 2.70
CA GLN A 306 4.52 17.51 2.67
C GLN A 306 5.15 18.89 2.46
N ARG A 307 4.45 19.74 1.70
CA ARG A 307 4.90 21.12 1.43
C ARG A 307 4.35 22.09 2.46
N TYR A 308 3.07 21.95 2.78
CA TYR A 308 2.35 22.73 3.78
C TYR A 308 1.71 21.78 4.80
N LYS A 309 1.52 22.22 6.05
CA LYS A 309 0.82 21.43 7.08
C LYS A 309 -0.69 21.54 6.86
N ALA A 310 -1.15 21.02 5.73
CA ALA A 310 -2.50 21.13 5.19
C ALA A 310 -2.96 19.79 4.58
N THR A 311 -2.77 18.70 5.33
CA THR A 311 -3.19 17.34 4.96
C THR A 311 -4.67 17.32 4.56
N PHE A 312 -5.00 16.61 3.48
CA PHE A 312 -6.36 16.49 2.92
C PHE A 312 -6.98 17.81 2.42
N LEU A 313 -6.19 18.78 1.94
CA LEU A 313 -6.77 20.05 1.49
C LEU A 313 -7.70 19.87 0.28
N GLY A 314 -7.35 18.94 -0.62
CA GLY A 314 -8.11 18.69 -1.85
C GLY A 314 -9.49 18.13 -1.56
N SER A 315 -9.54 17.05 -0.79
CA SER A 315 -10.77 16.39 -0.33
C SER A 315 -11.56 17.24 0.67
N GLY A 316 -10.86 17.95 1.56
CA GLY A 316 -11.44 18.91 2.50
C GLY A 316 -12.27 19.98 1.78
N ALA A 317 -11.78 20.53 0.66
CA ALA A 317 -12.53 21.51 -0.13
C ALA A 317 -13.88 20.97 -0.64
N LEU A 318 -13.95 19.68 -1.02
CA LEU A 318 -15.19 19.06 -1.53
C LEU A 318 -16.28 18.93 -0.46
N VAL A 319 -15.91 18.85 0.82
CA VAL A 319 -16.86 18.79 1.95
C VAL A 319 -17.03 20.12 2.68
N GLY A 320 -16.37 21.19 2.21
CA GLY A 320 -16.39 22.52 2.83
C GLY A 320 -15.50 22.64 4.07
N GLY A 321 -14.54 21.72 4.24
CA GLY A 321 -13.58 21.66 5.34
C GLY A 321 -12.19 22.25 5.02
N PHE A 322 -12.08 23.09 3.99
CA PHE A 322 -10.82 23.82 3.71
C PHE A 322 -10.57 24.88 4.78
N ASP A 323 -9.39 24.88 5.41
CA ASP A 323 -9.01 25.89 6.42
C ASP A 323 -8.44 27.15 5.73
N PRO A 324 -9.11 28.32 5.85
CA PRO A 324 -8.61 29.56 5.26
C PRO A 324 -7.21 29.97 5.70
N ALA A 325 -6.78 29.57 6.92
CA ALA A 325 -5.46 29.91 7.45
C ALA A 325 -4.33 29.22 6.67
N TRP A 326 -4.62 28.14 5.92
CA TRP A 326 -3.64 27.47 5.07
C TRP A 326 -3.10 28.37 3.97
N LEU A 327 -3.90 29.31 3.45
CA LEU A 327 -3.48 30.21 2.38
C LEU A 327 -2.25 31.07 2.76
N ASP A 328 -2.10 31.37 4.04
CA ASP A 328 -1.03 32.21 4.56
C ASP A 328 0.13 31.39 5.18
N GLN A 329 0.01 30.05 5.23
CA GLN A 329 1.12 29.17 5.61
C GLN A 329 2.26 29.28 4.59
N ARG A 330 3.49 29.27 5.09
CA ARG A 330 4.72 29.30 4.27
C ARG A 330 5.36 27.92 4.22
N ASP A 331 5.88 27.56 3.07
CA ASP A 331 6.76 26.41 2.92
C ASP A 331 8.18 26.72 3.44
N ARG A 332 9.11 25.77 3.26
CA ARG A 332 10.50 25.88 3.69
C ARG A 332 11.27 27.03 3.04
N ASP A 333 10.85 27.44 1.85
CA ASP A 333 11.51 28.50 1.07
C ASP A 333 10.81 29.85 1.29
N GLY A 334 9.82 29.89 2.18
CA GLY A 334 9.09 31.09 2.55
C GLY A 334 7.92 31.42 1.60
N ILE A 335 7.60 30.56 0.64
CA ILE A 335 6.51 30.77 -0.32
C ILE A 335 5.18 30.42 0.35
N THR A 336 4.25 31.36 0.36
CA THR A 336 2.90 31.13 0.88
C THR A 336 2.09 30.21 -0.03
N MET A 337 1.14 29.46 0.52
CA MET A 337 0.24 28.63 -0.30
C MET A 337 -0.52 29.49 -1.32
N ARG A 338 -0.91 30.70 -0.96
CA ARG A 338 -1.53 31.67 -1.88
C ARG A 338 -0.63 32.00 -3.07
N GLU A 339 0.64 32.29 -2.84
CA GLU A 339 1.61 32.55 -3.92
C GLU A 339 1.80 31.30 -4.80
N ALA A 340 1.86 30.11 -4.21
CA ALA A 340 1.97 28.86 -4.96
C ALA A 340 0.73 28.60 -5.85
N MET A 341 -0.48 28.82 -5.32
CA MET A 341 -1.74 28.73 -6.07
C MET A 341 -1.78 29.73 -7.23
N GLN A 342 -1.44 31.00 -6.98
CA GLN A 342 -1.38 32.03 -8.01
C GLN A 342 -0.33 31.70 -9.09
N HIS A 343 0.83 31.20 -8.68
CA HIS A 343 1.87 30.75 -9.61
C HIS A 343 1.41 29.58 -10.48
N ALA A 344 0.59 28.67 -9.93
CA ALA A 344 -0.07 27.59 -10.64
C ALA A 344 -1.24 28.03 -11.54
N GLY A 345 -1.57 29.32 -11.56
CA GLY A 345 -2.72 29.84 -12.30
C GLY A 345 -4.07 29.53 -11.63
N LEU A 346 -4.05 29.08 -10.38
CA LEU A 346 -5.25 28.86 -9.58
C LEU A 346 -5.73 30.18 -8.97
N PRO A 347 -7.03 30.34 -8.67
CA PRO A 347 -7.57 31.62 -8.21
C PRO A 347 -7.01 32.09 -6.86
N ALA A 348 -6.66 31.15 -5.97
CA ALA A 348 -6.19 31.42 -4.60
C ALA A 348 -7.18 32.26 -3.75
N ASP A 349 -8.49 32.13 -4.04
CA ASP A 349 -9.57 32.85 -3.38
C ASP A 349 -10.55 31.89 -2.71
N LEU A 350 -11.09 32.30 -1.56
CA LEU A 350 -11.96 31.45 -0.74
C LEU A 350 -13.34 31.22 -1.37
N GLN A 351 -13.79 32.11 -2.27
CA GLN A 351 -15.10 31.96 -2.91
C GLN A 351 -15.07 30.84 -3.95
N ALA A 352 -14.02 30.78 -4.78
CA ALA A 352 -13.79 29.71 -5.73
C ALA A 352 -13.57 28.37 -5.02
N ILE A 353 -12.82 28.35 -3.92
CA ILE A 353 -12.61 27.14 -3.11
C ILE A 353 -13.93 26.67 -2.48
N ALA A 354 -14.71 27.58 -1.90
CA ALA A 354 -16.02 27.23 -1.30
C ALA A 354 -17.01 26.69 -2.35
N ALA A 355 -16.91 27.15 -3.61
CA ALA A 355 -17.74 26.66 -4.71
C ALA A 355 -17.45 25.20 -5.10
N LEU A 356 -16.32 24.63 -4.66
CA LEU A 356 -15.99 23.22 -4.88
C LEU A 356 -16.83 22.27 -4.02
N ARG A 357 -17.48 22.78 -2.96
CA ARG A 357 -18.28 21.96 -2.07
C ARG A 357 -19.34 21.19 -2.85
N ARG A 358 -19.33 19.87 -2.73
CA ARG A 358 -20.31 18.99 -3.34
C ARG A 358 -21.60 18.97 -2.52
N ASP A 359 -22.73 18.90 -3.22
CA ASP A 359 -24.04 18.63 -2.62
C ASP A 359 -24.22 17.11 -2.47
N PRO A 360 -24.28 16.56 -1.24
CA PRO A 360 -24.44 15.12 -1.02
C PRO A 360 -25.65 14.51 -1.73
N ALA A 361 -26.72 15.26 -1.96
CA ALA A 361 -27.91 14.77 -2.65
C ALA A 361 -27.66 14.43 -4.14
N ARG A 362 -26.54 14.90 -4.71
CA ARG A 362 -26.12 14.62 -6.09
C ARG A 362 -25.22 13.39 -6.21
N TYR A 363 -24.88 12.74 -5.10
CA TYR A 363 -23.95 11.60 -5.08
C TYR A 363 -24.52 10.38 -4.38
N LEU A 364 -24.12 9.20 -4.86
CA LEU A 364 -24.48 7.91 -4.26
C LEU A 364 -23.65 7.58 -3.02
N GLY A 365 -22.41 8.06 -2.98
CA GLY A 365 -21.41 7.74 -1.98
C GLY A 365 -19.99 8.00 -2.52
N PHE A 366 -18.99 7.65 -1.70
CA PHE A 366 -17.58 7.68 -2.05
C PHE A 366 -16.97 6.29 -1.96
N VAL A 367 -16.18 5.88 -2.95
CA VAL A 367 -15.35 4.68 -2.83
C VAL A 367 -13.93 4.98 -3.24
N GLU A 368 -12.97 4.40 -2.52
CA GLU A 368 -11.55 4.61 -2.80
C GLU A 368 -10.83 3.26 -2.86
N VAL A 369 -9.99 3.11 -3.88
CA VAL A 369 -9.08 1.96 -4.00
C VAL A 369 -7.71 2.45 -3.57
N HIS A 370 -7.00 1.69 -2.76
CA HIS A 370 -5.69 2.10 -2.28
C HIS A 370 -4.78 0.90 -2.07
N ILE A 371 -3.46 1.08 -2.11
CA ILE A 371 -2.58 0.04 -1.59
C ILE A 371 -2.78 -0.08 -0.07
N GLU A 372 -2.59 -1.27 0.49
CA GLU A 372 -2.74 -1.46 1.94
C GLU A 372 -1.76 -0.61 2.77
N GLN A 373 -0.55 -0.35 2.24
CA GLN A 373 0.58 0.26 2.96
C GLN A 373 1.02 -0.53 4.20
N GLY A 374 0.63 -1.81 4.25
CA GLY A 374 0.86 -2.70 5.37
C GLY A 374 1.10 -4.14 4.93
N PRO A 375 1.60 -4.99 5.85
CA PRO A 375 2.04 -6.34 5.53
C PRO A 375 0.91 -7.38 5.54
N VAL A 376 -0.33 -7.04 5.88
CA VAL A 376 -1.38 -8.01 6.22
C VAL A 376 -1.79 -8.84 5.00
N LEU A 377 -2.20 -8.21 3.90
CA LEU A 377 -2.57 -8.88 2.66
C LEU A 377 -1.37 -9.59 2.04
N ASN A 378 -0.17 -9.02 2.17
CA ASN A 378 1.07 -9.65 1.73
C ASN A 378 1.37 -10.94 2.51
N ALA A 379 1.19 -10.93 3.83
CA ALA A 379 1.40 -12.09 4.69
C ALA A 379 0.35 -13.18 4.49
N LEU A 380 -0.89 -12.79 4.16
CA LEU A 380 -2.00 -13.70 3.88
C LEU A 380 -2.05 -14.20 2.43
N ASP A 381 -1.18 -13.68 1.57
CA ASP A 381 -1.19 -13.87 0.11
C ASP A 381 -2.55 -13.54 -0.55
N LEU A 382 -3.29 -12.60 0.02
CA LEU A 382 -4.56 -12.15 -0.53
C LEU A 382 -4.34 -10.90 -1.39
N PRO A 383 -4.90 -10.81 -2.60
CA PRO A 383 -4.67 -9.68 -3.48
C PRO A 383 -5.47 -8.44 -3.07
N LEU A 384 -6.63 -8.63 -2.42
CA LEU A 384 -7.59 -7.58 -2.09
C LEU A 384 -8.04 -7.69 -0.62
N GLY A 385 -8.27 -6.54 0.02
CA GLY A 385 -8.79 -6.43 1.38
C GLY A 385 -9.94 -5.43 1.47
N ILE A 386 -10.96 -5.76 2.26
CA ILE A 386 -12.12 -4.89 2.47
C ILE A 386 -11.87 -4.05 3.71
N VAL A 387 -11.80 -2.72 3.55
CA VAL A 387 -11.50 -1.84 4.67
C VAL A 387 -12.70 -1.75 5.61
N THR A 388 -12.46 -1.84 6.92
CA THR A 388 -13.50 -1.72 7.96
C THR A 388 -13.68 -0.29 8.44
N SER A 389 -12.57 0.38 8.68
CA SER A 389 -12.52 1.74 9.20
C SER A 389 -11.13 2.30 8.92
N ILE A 390 -11.04 3.62 8.71
CA ILE A 390 -9.78 4.32 8.87
C ILE A 390 -9.63 4.66 10.35
N SER A 391 -8.53 4.22 10.95
CA SER A 391 -8.34 4.27 12.40
C SER A 391 -8.36 5.71 12.93
N ALA A 392 -9.09 5.91 14.04
CA ALA A 392 -8.95 7.11 14.85
C ALA A 392 -7.51 7.18 15.39
N SER A 393 -6.96 8.38 15.51
CA SER A 393 -5.62 8.55 16.07
C SER A 393 -5.55 9.73 17.04
N VAL A 394 -4.64 9.64 17.98
CA VAL A 394 -4.22 10.75 18.83
C VAL A 394 -2.71 10.69 19.01
N ARG A 395 -2.05 11.84 18.88
CA ARG A 395 -0.61 11.96 19.01
C ARG A 395 -0.24 12.93 20.12
N TYR A 396 0.83 12.59 20.82
CA TYR A 396 1.41 13.43 21.86
C TYR A 396 2.90 13.59 21.67
N VAL A 397 3.42 14.74 22.09
CA VAL A 397 4.84 14.93 22.38
C VAL A 397 4.96 15.23 23.86
N GLY A 398 5.88 14.53 24.54
CA GLY A 398 6.05 14.65 25.97
C GLY A 398 7.51 14.66 26.40
N GLU A 399 7.71 15.00 27.66
CA GLU A 399 9.00 14.96 28.32
C GLU A 399 8.82 14.49 29.76
N ILE A 400 9.57 13.46 30.17
CA ILE A 400 9.71 13.06 31.56
C ILE A 400 10.92 13.80 32.14
N ILE A 401 10.74 14.41 33.30
CA ILE A 401 11.70 15.26 33.99
C ILE A 401 12.03 14.65 35.36
N GLY A 402 13.24 14.12 35.46
CA GLY A 402 13.84 13.60 36.67
C GLY A 402 14.96 14.51 37.18
N MET A 403 16.06 13.89 37.60
CA MET A 403 17.24 14.60 38.13
C MET A 403 18.51 13.95 37.62
N ALA A 404 19.33 14.73 36.92
CA ALA A 404 20.64 14.28 36.48
C ALA A 404 21.58 14.10 37.67
N SER A 405 22.26 12.96 37.74
CA SER A 405 23.22 12.67 38.80
C SER A 405 24.32 11.72 38.32
N HIS A 406 25.41 11.59 39.07
CA HIS A 406 26.52 10.74 38.65
C HIS A 406 26.16 9.25 38.78
N ALA A 407 26.34 8.48 37.70
CA ALA A 407 25.87 7.09 37.60
C ALA A 407 26.61 6.12 38.55
N GLY A 408 27.86 6.41 38.91
CA GLY A 408 28.64 5.56 39.83
C GLY A 408 28.41 5.83 41.31
N THR A 409 28.01 7.06 41.67
CA THR A 409 27.94 7.48 43.08
C THR A 409 26.52 7.68 43.59
N THR A 410 25.51 7.65 42.70
CA THR A 410 24.10 7.72 43.08
C THR A 410 23.54 6.30 43.28
N PRO A 411 23.20 5.89 44.51
CA PRO A 411 22.57 4.59 44.79
C PRO A 411 21.24 4.42 44.04
N MET A 412 20.88 3.19 43.69
CA MET A 412 19.69 2.93 42.85
C MET A 412 18.39 3.46 43.45
N ASN A 413 18.19 3.34 44.76
CA ASN A 413 16.99 3.82 45.47
C ASN A 413 16.89 5.36 45.54
N ALA A 414 17.96 6.09 45.24
CA ALA A 414 18.01 7.55 45.27
C ALA A 414 17.81 8.19 43.89
N ARG A 415 17.74 7.40 42.82
CA ARG A 415 17.67 7.92 41.44
C ARG A 415 16.28 8.49 41.12
N ARG A 416 16.28 9.46 40.21
CA ARG A 416 15.11 10.03 39.52
C ARG A 416 15.38 9.95 38.02
N ASP A 417 15.43 8.72 37.53
CA ASP A 417 15.84 8.39 36.17
C ASP A 417 14.67 8.54 35.19
N ALA A 418 14.75 9.55 34.33
CA ALA A 418 13.72 9.85 33.34
C ALA A 418 13.70 8.83 32.19
N ALA A 419 14.86 8.30 31.78
CA ALA A 419 14.95 7.37 30.66
C ALA A 419 14.37 6.00 31.03
N CYS A 420 14.64 5.51 32.25
CA CYS A 420 14.02 4.28 32.73
C CYS A 420 12.48 4.39 32.84
N ALA A 421 11.96 5.56 33.23
CA ALA A 421 10.52 5.79 33.27
C ALA A 421 9.90 5.79 31.87
N ALA A 422 10.57 6.44 30.90
CA ALA A 422 10.12 6.45 29.51
C ALA A 422 10.16 5.04 28.88
N ALA A 423 11.16 4.22 29.22
CA ALA A 423 11.22 2.82 28.83
C ALA A 423 10.06 1.99 29.43
N GLU A 424 9.72 2.20 30.70
CA GLU A 424 8.54 1.55 31.32
C GLU A 424 7.24 1.96 30.62
N LEU A 425 7.09 3.25 30.29
CA LEU A 425 5.94 3.75 29.53
C LEU A 425 5.86 3.10 28.15
N ALA A 426 6.97 3.04 27.41
CA ALA A 426 7.01 2.45 26.07
C ALA A 426 6.58 0.97 26.08
N LEU A 427 7.10 0.19 27.04
CA LEU A 427 6.69 -1.21 27.22
C LEU A 427 5.23 -1.33 27.67
N PHE A 428 4.70 -0.38 28.43
CA PHE A 428 3.27 -0.36 28.76
C PHE A 428 2.41 -0.09 27.54
N VAL A 429 2.75 0.92 26.72
CA VAL A 429 2.03 1.27 25.49
C VAL A 429 1.93 0.05 24.57
N GLU A 430 3.06 -0.63 24.33
CA GLU A 430 3.10 -1.86 23.52
C GLU A 430 2.15 -2.93 24.07
N ARG A 431 2.29 -3.29 25.36
CA ARG A 431 1.44 -4.32 26.00
C ARG A 431 -0.04 -3.95 25.98
N ARG A 432 -0.36 -2.68 26.24
CA ARG A 432 -1.74 -2.20 26.36
C ARG A 432 -2.44 -2.15 25.00
N ALA A 433 -1.74 -1.73 23.95
CA ALA A 433 -2.28 -1.74 22.59
C ALA A 433 -2.46 -3.17 22.06
N ALA A 434 -1.47 -4.05 22.27
CA ALA A 434 -1.54 -5.45 21.84
C ALA A 434 -2.69 -6.24 22.49
N ALA A 435 -3.18 -5.80 23.66
CA ALA A 435 -4.32 -6.41 24.34
C ALA A 435 -5.69 -5.85 23.89
N ASP A 436 -5.73 -4.89 22.97
CA ASP A 436 -6.93 -4.10 22.61
C ASP A 436 -7.31 -4.27 21.14
N GLY A 437 -7.47 -5.53 20.72
CA GLY A 437 -7.89 -5.88 19.36
C GLY A 437 -6.95 -5.29 18.31
N ASP A 438 -7.51 -4.53 17.37
CA ASP A 438 -6.76 -3.90 16.27
C ASP A 438 -6.18 -2.52 16.62
N SER A 439 -6.02 -2.22 17.91
CA SER A 439 -5.35 -0.98 18.33
C SER A 439 -3.85 -1.09 18.15
N VAL A 440 -3.21 0.02 17.81
CA VAL A 440 -1.76 0.14 17.74
C VAL A 440 -1.28 1.32 18.58
N GLY A 441 -0.16 1.12 19.27
CA GLY A 441 0.46 2.14 20.10
C GLY A 441 1.96 2.16 19.83
N THR A 442 2.51 3.34 19.57
CA THR A 442 3.92 3.49 19.21
C THR A 442 4.56 4.65 19.94
N VAL A 443 5.74 4.40 20.52
CA VAL A 443 6.67 5.44 20.98
C VAL A 443 7.74 5.60 19.90
N GLY A 444 7.51 6.54 18.98
CA GLY A 444 8.36 6.71 17.79
C GLY A 444 9.59 7.59 18.03
N LEU A 445 9.51 8.50 19.02
CA LEU A 445 10.62 9.32 19.49
C LEU A 445 10.94 8.91 20.93
N LEU A 446 12.23 8.68 21.22
CA LEU A 446 12.74 8.45 22.57
C LEU A 446 14.16 9.01 22.67
N GLU A 447 14.29 10.22 23.24
CA GLU A 447 15.54 10.98 23.23
C GLU A 447 15.95 11.36 24.67
N VAL A 448 17.25 11.23 24.98
CA VAL A 448 17.85 11.80 26.19
C VAL A 448 18.72 12.99 25.77
N PRO A 449 18.20 14.24 25.86
CA PRO A 449 18.90 15.41 25.34
C PRO A 449 20.24 15.61 26.07
N GLY A 450 21.35 15.63 25.32
CA GLY A 450 22.69 15.78 25.88
C GLY A 450 23.13 14.62 26.77
N GLY A 451 22.60 13.41 26.55
CA GLY A 451 22.92 12.22 27.33
C GLY A 451 24.42 11.90 27.41
N SER A 452 24.86 11.40 28.56
CA SER A 452 26.24 10.94 28.79
C SER A 452 26.23 9.57 29.47
N ILE A 453 27.18 8.71 29.09
CA ILE A 453 27.30 7.32 29.56
C ILE A 453 27.34 7.23 31.09
N ASN A 454 27.95 8.21 31.78
CA ASN A 454 28.17 8.21 33.22
C ASN A 454 27.18 9.10 34.02
N VAL A 455 26.07 9.51 33.41
CA VAL A 455 25.06 10.39 34.04
C VAL A 455 23.70 9.72 34.01
N VAL A 456 23.04 9.64 35.16
CA VAL A 456 21.63 9.24 35.28
C VAL A 456 20.78 10.24 34.48
N PRO A 457 19.96 9.83 33.49
CA PRO A 457 19.19 10.75 32.67
C PRO A 457 18.19 11.58 33.49
N GLY A 458 18.41 12.90 33.51
CA GLY A 458 17.51 13.85 34.17
C GLY A 458 16.30 14.24 33.32
N ARG A 459 16.33 13.99 32.00
CA ARG A 459 15.23 14.30 31.07
C ARG A 459 15.16 13.22 30.00
N CYS A 460 13.95 12.90 29.55
CA CYS A 460 13.74 12.07 28.37
C CYS A 460 12.52 12.59 27.60
N ARG A 461 12.72 12.95 26.33
CA ARG A 461 11.66 13.37 25.42
C ARG A 461 11.12 12.16 24.69
N PHE A 462 9.81 12.11 24.51
CA PHE A 462 9.15 11.00 23.83
C PHE A 462 7.96 11.48 22.98
N SER A 463 7.51 10.62 22.08
CA SER A 463 6.22 10.79 21.41
C SER A 463 5.30 9.61 21.68
N LEU A 464 3.99 9.83 21.54
CA LEU A 464 2.98 8.77 21.51
C LEU A 464 2.20 8.90 20.19
N ASP A 465 2.02 7.80 19.48
CA ASP A 465 1.04 7.66 18.40
C ASP A 465 0.13 6.48 18.76
N LEU A 466 -1.12 6.79 19.11
CA LEU A 466 -2.12 5.83 19.56
C LEU A 466 -3.26 5.80 18.56
N ARG A 467 -3.50 4.65 17.94
CA ARG A 467 -4.56 4.46 16.94
C ARG A 467 -5.47 3.30 17.30
N ALA A 468 -6.75 3.44 16.96
CA ALA A 468 -7.73 2.38 17.13
C ALA A 468 -8.84 2.47 16.07
N PRO A 469 -9.56 1.37 15.77
CA PRO A 469 -10.60 1.35 14.74
C PRO A 469 -11.78 2.31 14.97
N ASN A 470 -12.01 2.71 16.22
CA ASN A 470 -13.08 3.64 16.62
C ASN A 470 -12.61 4.61 17.71
N ASN A 471 -13.36 5.71 17.87
CA ASN A 471 -13.02 6.79 18.79
C ASN A 471 -13.01 6.35 20.25
N GLU A 472 -13.99 5.54 20.67
CA GLU A 472 -14.15 5.09 22.06
C GLU A 472 -12.98 4.22 22.49
N GLN A 473 -12.55 3.31 21.61
CA GLN A 473 -11.40 2.44 21.84
C GLN A 473 -10.09 3.23 21.88
N ARG A 474 -9.89 4.19 20.97
CA ARG A 474 -8.75 5.11 21.00
C ARG A 474 -8.70 5.87 22.32
N ASP A 475 -9.84 6.41 22.76
CA ASP A 475 -9.92 7.22 23.97
C ASP A 475 -9.65 6.39 25.23
N ARG A 476 -10.11 5.14 25.31
CA ARG A 476 -9.72 4.22 26.39
C ARG A 476 -8.22 3.91 26.38
N LEU A 477 -7.65 3.60 25.21
CA LEU A 477 -6.20 3.35 25.08
C LEU A 477 -5.39 4.56 25.54
N ARG A 478 -5.77 5.77 25.08
CA ARG A 478 -5.19 7.04 25.52
C ARG A 478 -5.29 7.18 27.04
N ASP A 479 -6.47 7.03 27.62
CA ASP A 479 -6.71 7.26 29.04
C ASP A 479 -5.86 6.31 29.90
N ASP A 480 -5.76 5.04 29.50
CA ASP A 480 -4.91 4.06 30.20
C ASP A 480 -3.42 4.41 30.11
N VAL A 481 -2.94 4.88 28.94
CA VAL A 481 -1.54 5.29 28.74
C VAL A 481 -1.20 6.55 29.54
N LEU A 482 -2.09 7.55 29.55
CA LEU A 482 -1.89 8.78 30.32
C LEU A 482 -1.96 8.52 31.82
N ALA A 483 -2.85 7.62 32.26
CA ALA A 483 -2.92 7.18 33.64
C ALA A 483 -1.62 6.45 34.08
N GLU A 484 -1.06 5.57 33.25
CA GLU A 484 0.21 4.91 33.55
C GLU A 484 1.37 5.92 33.60
N LEU A 485 1.44 6.90 32.70
CA LEU A 485 2.45 7.97 32.76
C LEU A 485 2.39 8.71 34.11
N ALA A 486 1.18 9.10 34.55
CA ALA A 486 0.99 9.78 35.83
C ALA A 486 1.38 8.89 37.02
N ALA A 487 1.01 7.60 36.98
CA ALA A 487 1.35 6.62 38.00
C ALA A 487 2.86 6.36 38.07
N LEU A 488 3.53 6.26 36.92
CA LEU A 488 4.99 6.12 36.79
C LEU A 488 5.71 7.31 37.41
N CYS A 489 5.31 8.52 37.05
CA CYS A 489 5.92 9.75 37.57
C CYS A 489 5.74 9.86 39.08
N THR A 490 4.54 9.55 39.59
CA THR A 490 4.28 9.53 41.04
C THR A 490 5.15 8.48 41.76
N ARG A 491 5.15 7.23 41.29
CA ARG A 491 5.90 6.11 41.87
C ARG A 491 7.41 6.38 41.90
N ARG A 492 7.93 7.03 40.87
CA ARG A 492 9.38 7.30 40.69
C ARG A 492 9.80 8.69 41.18
N GLY A 493 8.88 9.53 41.64
CA GLY A 493 9.14 10.90 42.08
C GLY A 493 9.64 11.81 40.97
N LEU A 494 9.10 11.64 39.77
CA LEU A 494 9.41 12.40 38.55
C LEU A 494 8.29 13.41 38.26
N ARG A 495 8.53 14.29 37.30
CA ARG A 495 7.51 15.17 36.70
C ARG A 495 7.42 14.86 35.22
N ASP A 496 6.33 15.27 34.59
CA ASP A 496 6.18 15.20 33.14
C ASP A 496 5.54 16.47 32.57
N THR A 497 5.73 16.66 31.27
CA THR A 497 4.96 17.57 30.44
C THR A 497 4.50 16.78 29.23
N ILE A 498 3.25 16.95 28.80
CA ILE A 498 2.71 16.28 27.62
C ILE A 498 1.75 17.21 26.88
N GLU A 499 1.89 17.27 25.56
CA GLU A 499 1.08 18.11 24.68
C GLU A 499 0.41 17.22 23.63
N GLU A 500 -0.92 17.38 23.48
CA GLU A 500 -1.66 16.77 22.38
C GLU A 500 -1.36 17.55 21.10
N THR A 501 -0.73 16.89 20.13
CA THR A 501 -0.33 17.55 18.88
C THR A 501 -1.31 17.30 17.75
N MET A 502 -2.10 16.23 17.84
CA MET A 502 -3.06 15.84 16.81
C MET A 502 -4.14 14.93 17.40
N ARG A 503 -5.37 15.10 16.94
CA ARG A 503 -6.48 14.17 17.19
C ARG A 503 -7.34 14.09 15.94
N GLU A 504 -7.52 12.87 15.45
CA GLU A 504 -8.37 12.59 14.29
C GLU A 504 -9.39 11.51 14.65
N SER A 505 -10.63 11.72 14.23
CA SER A 505 -11.72 10.75 14.43
C SER A 505 -11.58 9.58 13.46
N ALA A 506 -12.09 8.41 13.86
CA ALA A 506 -12.23 7.28 12.94
C ALA A 506 -13.18 7.64 11.80
N ALA A 507 -12.91 7.09 10.62
CA ALA A 507 -13.80 7.13 9.47
C ALA A 507 -14.25 5.69 9.14
N PRO A 508 -15.32 5.18 9.79
CA PRO A 508 -15.83 3.85 9.51
C PRO A 508 -16.31 3.74 8.06
N SER A 509 -16.11 2.56 7.46
CA SER A 509 -16.76 2.25 6.19
C SER A 509 -18.25 2.08 6.40
N ASP A 510 -19.05 2.61 5.47
CA ASP A 510 -20.48 2.41 5.43
C ASP A 510 -20.78 0.91 5.22
N PRO A 511 -21.63 0.28 6.06
CA PRO A 511 -21.88 -1.16 5.98
C PRO A 511 -22.45 -1.63 4.64
N ALA A 512 -23.27 -0.81 3.96
CA ALA A 512 -23.86 -1.19 2.68
C ALA A 512 -22.81 -1.14 1.56
N TRP A 513 -21.93 -0.14 1.57
CA TRP A 513 -20.82 -0.04 0.62
C TRP A 513 -19.74 -1.10 0.87
N GLN A 514 -19.41 -1.38 2.13
CA GLN A 514 -18.55 -2.50 2.49
C GLN A 514 -19.11 -3.83 1.96
N GLY A 515 -20.41 -4.08 2.15
CA GLY A 515 -21.07 -5.26 1.60
C GLY A 515 -21.04 -5.35 0.07
N ARG A 516 -20.98 -4.21 -0.65
CA ARG A 516 -20.78 -4.18 -2.12
C ARG A 516 -19.37 -4.64 -2.48
N TRP A 517 -18.35 -4.19 -1.75
CA TRP A 517 -16.98 -4.68 -1.93
C TRP A 517 -16.86 -6.18 -1.66
N GLU A 518 -17.48 -6.69 -0.60
CA GLU A 518 -17.49 -8.12 -0.29
C GLU A 518 -18.10 -8.95 -1.42
N ARG A 519 -19.25 -8.52 -1.97
CA ARG A 519 -19.86 -9.19 -3.12
C ARG A 519 -18.97 -9.11 -4.35
N ALA A 520 -18.33 -7.96 -4.59
CA ALA A 520 -17.43 -7.79 -5.73
C ALA A 520 -16.23 -8.75 -5.63
N VAL A 521 -15.55 -8.79 -4.48
CA VAL A 521 -14.41 -9.70 -4.22
C VAL A 521 -14.83 -11.17 -4.29
N THR A 522 -16.00 -11.52 -3.72
CA THR A 522 -16.55 -12.88 -3.78
C THR A 522 -16.85 -13.31 -5.22
N ALA A 523 -17.37 -12.40 -6.06
CA ALA A 523 -17.66 -12.69 -7.46
C ALA A 523 -16.39 -13.00 -8.28
N LEU A 524 -15.22 -12.51 -7.84
CA LEU A 524 -13.92 -12.87 -8.41
C LEU A 524 -13.41 -14.24 -7.92
N GLY A 525 -14.13 -14.91 -7.03
CA GLY A 525 -13.72 -16.19 -6.44
C GLY A 525 -12.59 -16.04 -5.40
N LEU A 526 -12.44 -14.85 -4.82
CA LEU A 526 -11.41 -14.55 -3.82
C LEU A 526 -11.95 -14.69 -2.39
N PRO A 527 -11.13 -15.13 -1.41
CA PRO A 527 -11.50 -15.10 -0.01
C PRO A 527 -11.72 -13.66 0.50
N LEU A 528 -12.68 -13.50 1.41
CA LEU A 528 -12.91 -12.22 2.08
C LEU A 528 -11.94 -12.04 3.24
N HIS A 529 -11.31 -10.87 3.30
CA HIS A 529 -10.56 -10.42 4.46
C HIS A 529 -10.91 -8.98 4.76
N ARG A 530 -11.25 -8.71 6.02
CA ARG A 530 -11.61 -7.39 6.53
C ARG A 530 -10.48 -6.89 7.43
N LEU A 531 -10.06 -5.65 7.25
CA LEU A 531 -8.98 -5.04 8.01
C LEU A 531 -9.19 -3.51 8.15
N PRO A 532 -8.76 -2.88 9.24
CA PRO A 532 -8.75 -1.43 9.32
C PRO A 532 -7.61 -0.85 8.47
N SER A 533 -7.76 0.41 8.01
CA SER A 533 -6.62 1.20 7.58
C SER A 533 -5.91 1.80 8.80
N GLY A 534 -4.59 1.60 8.84
CA GLY A 534 -3.73 2.28 9.80
C GLY A 534 -3.37 3.70 9.37
N ALA A 535 -3.37 3.99 8.06
CA ALA A 535 -2.97 5.27 7.47
C ALA A 535 -4.16 6.22 7.27
N GLY A 536 -3.88 7.51 7.11
CA GLY A 536 -4.88 8.48 6.68
C GLY A 536 -5.15 8.34 5.18
N HIS A 537 -6.35 8.72 4.75
CA HIS A 537 -6.72 8.79 3.33
C HIS A 537 -7.76 9.90 3.15
N ASP A 538 -7.93 10.40 1.92
CA ASP A 538 -8.96 11.38 1.57
C ASP A 538 -10.36 10.93 2.02
N ALA A 539 -10.65 9.63 1.97
CA ALA A 539 -11.86 9.01 2.54
C ALA A 539 -12.19 9.49 3.96
N MET A 540 -11.20 9.86 4.79
CA MET A 540 -11.43 10.41 6.13
C MET A 540 -12.23 11.72 6.10
N LYS A 541 -11.95 12.60 5.14
CA LYS A 541 -12.70 13.85 4.98
C LYS A 541 -14.03 13.61 4.28
N LEU A 542 -14.06 12.76 3.25
CA LEU A 542 -15.29 12.45 2.52
C LEU A 542 -16.33 11.75 3.40
N HIS A 543 -15.90 10.93 4.37
CA HIS A 543 -16.79 10.27 5.33
C HIS A 543 -17.72 11.23 6.08
N THR A 544 -17.30 12.49 6.27
CA THR A 544 -18.10 13.51 6.99
C THR A 544 -19.36 13.94 6.23
N ALA A 545 -19.43 13.68 4.92
CA ALA A 545 -20.53 14.10 4.06
C ALA A 545 -21.14 12.94 3.23
N PHE A 546 -20.42 11.84 3.02
CA PHE A 546 -20.83 10.74 2.15
C PHE A 546 -20.71 9.38 2.85
N PRO A 547 -21.61 8.41 2.57
CA PRO A 547 -21.32 7.02 2.88
C PRO A 547 -20.10 6.60 2.06
N GLN A 548 -19.09 6.04 2.73
CA GLN A 548 -17.80 5.72 2.11
C GLN A 548 -17.37 4.28 2.36
N ALA A 549 -16.66 3.65 1.44
CA ALA A 549 -15.92 2.42 1.74
C ALA A 549 -14.70 2.26 0.84
N MET A 550 -13.64 1.67 1.39
CA MET A 550 -12.38 1.46 0.66
C MET A 550 -12.11 -0.01 0.31
N LEU A 551 -11.36 -0.23 -0.75
CA LEU A 551 -10.78 -1.51 -1.13
C LEU A 551 -9.26 -1.40 -1.13
N PHE A 552 -8.58 -2.26 -0.38
CA PHE A 552 -7.14 -2.38 -0.39
C PHE A 552 -6.63 -3.35 -1.44
N VAL A 553 -5.48 -3.01 -2.02
CA VAL A 553 -4.67 -3.84 -2.91
C VAL A 553 -3.38 -4.21 -2.18
N ARG A 554 -2.98 -5.48 -2.30
CA ARG A 554 -1.74 -5.99 -1.72
C ARG A 554 -0.51 -5.27 -2.28
N GLY A 555 0.35 -4.78 -1.39
CA GLY A 555 1.70 -4.33 -1.74
C GLY A 555 2.73 -5.47 -1.76
N GLU A 556 3.74 -5.35 -2.62
CA GLU A 556 4.95 -6.19 -2.62
C GLU A 556 5.89 -5.78 -1.47
N ASN A 557 7.00 -6.52 -1.29
CA ASN A 557 8.04 -6.17 -0.31
C ASN A 557 7.49 -5.99 1.12
N ALA A 558 6.66 -6.94 1.57
CA ALA A 558 5.93 -6.88 2.84
C ALA A 558 5.01 -5.65 2.98
N GLY A 559 4.50 -5.14 1.86
CA GLY A 559 3.57 -4.01 1.85
C GLY A 559 4.22 -2.68 2.22
N ILE A 560 5.53 -2.56 2.03
CA ILE A 560 6.24 -1.30 2.27
C ILE A 560 5.61 -0.16 1.45
N SER A 561 5.47 1.00 2.06
CA SER A 561 4.99 2.23 1.44
C SER A 561 5.82 3.40 1.94
N HIS A 562 5.64 4.58 1.35
CA HIS A 562 6.48 5.77 1.57
C HIS A 562 7.97 5.44 1.33
N ASN A 563 8.21 4.57 0.35
CA ASN A 563 9.50 3.99 0.05
C ASN A 563 9.62 3.69 -1.44
N PRO A 564 10.79 3.89 -2.09
CA PRO A 564 10.96 3.60 -3.52
C PRO A 564 10.75 2.14 -3.92
N LEU A 565 10.76 1.22 -2.95
CA LEU A 565 10.50 -0.22 -3.17
C LEU A 565 9.02 -0.58 -3.09
N GLU A 566 8.14 0.38 -2.83
CA GLU A 566 6.69 0.18 -2.94
C GLU A 566 6.32 -0.29 -4.35
N SER A 567 5.56 -1.38 -4.43
CA SER A 567 5.13 -1.96 -5.69
C SER A 567 3.85 -2.77 -5.50
N SER A 568 3.12 -2.98 -6.60
CA SER A 568 1.98 -3.88 -6.70
C SER A 568 2.02 -4.59 -8.06
N THR A 569 1.57 -5.84 -8.10
CA THR A 569 1.61 -6.61 -9.34
C THR A 569 0.52 -6.16 -10.30
N ALA A 570 0.76 -6.29 -11.62
CA ALA A 570 -0.27 -6.02 -12.61
C ALA A 570 -1.49 -6.96 -12.43
N ASP A 571 -1.31 -8.19 -11.97
CA ASP A 571 -2.40 -9.12 -11.68
C ASP A 571 -3.28 -8.63 -10.51
N ASP A 572 -2.66 -8.15 -9.42
CA ASP A 572 -3.41 -7.60 -8.28
C ASP A 572 -4.19 -6.33 -8.66
N LEU A 573 -3.58 -5.47 -9.49
CA LEU A 573 -4.24 -4.27 -10.04
C LEU A 573 -5.38 -4.61 -11.01
N ASP A 574 -5.26 -5.70 -11.77
CA ASP A 574 -6.32 -6.18 -12.67
C ASP A 574 -7.51 -6.71 -11.85
N LEU A 575 -7.25 -7.43 -10.76
CA LEU A 575 -8.28 -7.85 -9.81
C LEU A 575 -8.95 -6.66 -9.14
N ALA A 576 -8.23 -5.59 -8.82
CA ALA A 576 -8.81 -4.35 -8.31
C ALA A 576 -9.75 -3.70 -9.35
N CYS A 577 -9.34 -3.62 -10.62
CA CYS A 577 -10.20 -3.15 -11.72
C CYS A 577 -11.44 -4.04 -11.92
N ALA A 578 -11.27 -5.36 -11.82
CA ALA A 578 -12.38 -6.31 -11.92
C ALA A 578 -13.36 -6.15 -10.75
N ALA A 579 -12.86 -5.97 -9.52
CA ALA A 579 -13.70 -5.72 -8.35
C ALA A 579 -14.45 -4.40 -8.48
N PHE A 580 -13.78 -3.33 -8.94
CA PHE A 580 -14.41 -2.04 -9.20
C PHE A 580 -15.52 -2.16 -10.25
N THR A 581 -15.26 -2.88 -11.35
CA THR A 581 -16.26 -3.16 -12.38
C THR A 581 -17.48 -3.92 -11.82
N GLN A 582 -17.25 -4.94 -10.97
CA GLN A 582 -18.32 -5.66 -10.29
C GLN A 582 -19.13 -4.75 -9.36
N LEU A 583 -18.49 -3.82 -8.66
CA LEU A 583 -19.17 -2.83 -7.83
C LEU A 583 -20.08 -1.92 -8.69
N LEU A 584 -19.59 -1.45 -9.84
CA LEU A 584 -20.39 -0.66 -10.79
C LEU A 584 -21.59 -1.44 -11.35
N ASP A 585 -21.39 -2.70 -11.73
CA ASP A 585 -22.45 -3.55 -12.27
C ASP A 585 -23.51 -3.87 -11.21
N GLN A 586 -23.10 -4.11 -9.96
CA GLN A 586 -24.03 -4.26 -8.83
C GLN A 586 -24.88 -3.02 -8.58
N LEU A 587 -24.32 -1.82 -8.74
CA LEU A 587 -25.06 -0.55 -8.61
C LEU A 587 -25.99 -0.32 -9.80
N ALA A 588 -25.59 -0.72 -11.01
CA ALA A 588 -26.41 -0.55 -12.21
C ALA A 588 -27.62 -1.49 -12.24
N ALA A 589 -27.56 -2.60 -11.50
CA ALA A 589 -28.64 -3.58 -11.38
C ALA A 589 -29.61 -3.31 -10.22
N SER A 590 -29.27 -2.39 -9.30
CA SER A 590 -30.05 -2.12 -8.08
C SER A 590 -31.17 -1.12 -8.24
#